data_AF-A0A1I4R338-F1
#
_entry.id   AF-A0A1I4R338-F1
#
_cell.length_a   1.000
_cell.length_b   1.000
_cell.length_c   1.000
_cell.angle_alpha   90.00
_cell.angle_beta   90.00
_cell.angle_gamma   90.00
#
_symmetry.space_group_name_H-M   'P 1'
#
loop_
_entity.id
_entity.type
_entity.pdbx_description
1 polymer ?
#
loop_
_entity_poly.entity_id
_entity_poly.type
_entity_poly.pdbx_seq_one_letter_code
_entity_poly.pdbx_strand_id
1 'polypeptide(L)'
;MSGEPFQATEKLAIIEEIERGELGIMAATYKYGISKTTLVKWRRRYEVYGIEGLEVQKGNRTYSVELKLQAVKDYLEGELSQYQIIDK
;
A
#
# COMPACT_ATOMS: atom_id res chain seq x y z
N MET A 1 -11.17 0.76 -19.10
CA MET A 1 -12.25 1.25 -18.22
C MET A 1 -11.60 2.03 -17.10
N SER A 2 -11.49 3.35 -17.24
CA SER A 2 -11.01 4.23 -16.16
C SER A 2 -12.16 4.42 -15.18
N GLY A 3 -12.31 3.47 -14.26
CA GLY A 3 -13.17 3.63 -13.08
C GLY A 3 -12.53 4.63 -12.12
N GLU A 4 -13.36 5.42 -11.46
CA GLU A 4 -12.88 6.34 -10.42
C GLU A 4 -12.07 5.59 -9.35
N PRO A 5 -11.02 6.21 -8.78
CA PRO A 5 -10.19 5.54 -7.80
C PRO A 5 -10.98 5.28 -6.51
N PHE A 6 -10.88 4.05 -5.99
CA PHE A 6 -11.47 3.68 -4.70
C PHE A 6 -11.04 4.67 -3.59
N GLN A 7 -12.02 5.15 -2.84
CA GLN A 7 -11.82 5.99 -1.66
C GLN A 7 -11.27 5.17 -0.49
N ALA A 8 -10.63 5.83 0.48
CA ALA A 8 -10.01 5.15 1.63
C ALA A 8 -11.00 4.25 2.40
N THR A 9 -12.23 4.72 2.59
CA THR A 9 -13.31 4.00 3.26
C THR A 9 -13.76 2.76 2.50
N GLU A 10 -13.85 2.84 1.17
CA GLU A 10 -14.18 1.69 0.32
C GLU A 10 -13.08 0.63 0.37
N LYS A 11 -11.81 1.07 0.31
CA LYS A 11 -10.66 0.16 0.45
C LYS A 11 -10.66 -0.54 1.80
N LEU A 12 -10.96 0.19 2.87
CA LEU A 12 -11.03 -0.36 4.22
C LEU A 12 -12.13 -1.42 4.32
N ALA A 13 -13.34 -1.12 3.83
CA ALA A 13 -14.45 -2.08 3.84
C ALA A 13 -14.09 -3.40 3.10
N ILE A 14 -13.40 -3.30 1.97
CA ILE A 14 -12.94 -4.49 1.21
C ILE A 14 -11.88 -5.28 2.01
N ILE A 15 -10.93 -4.60 2.65
CA ILE A 15 -9.92 -5.26 3.49
C ILE A 15 -10.60 -6.02 4.63
N GLU A 16 -11.53 -5.37 5.33
CA GLU A 16 -12.23 -5.98 6.45
C GLU A 16 -13.12 -7.17 6.03
N GLU A 17 -13.83 -7.08 4.89
CA GLU A 17 -14.62 -8.20 4.33
C GLU A 17 -13.72 -9.44 4.09
N ILE A 18 -12.49 -9.21 3.62
CA ILE A 18 -11.50 -10.27 3.42
C ILE A 18 -10.99 -10.83 4.76
N GLU A 19 -10.71 -9.96 5.74
CA GLU A 19 -10.16 -10.35 7.05
C GLU A 19 -11.18 -11.08 7.92
N ARG A 20 -12.46 -10.71 7.84
CA ARG A 20 -13.56 -11.44 8.48
C ARG A 20 -13.84 -12.80 7.81
N GLY A 21 -13.21 -13.08 6.67
CA GLY A 21 -13.43 -14.31 5.90
C GLY A 21 -14.77 -14.34 5.16
N GLU A 22 -15.48 -13.21 5.08
CA GLU A 22 -16.73 -13.06 4.33
C GLU A 22 -16.49 -13.17 2.83
N LEU A 23 -15.31 -12.75 2.37
CA LEU A 23 -14.89 -12.83 0.98
C LEU A 23 -13.45 -13.31 0.84
N GLY A 24 -13.25 -14.43 0.14
CA GLY A 24 -11.91 -14.90 -0.19
C GLY A 24 -11.16 -13.91 -1.10
N ILE A 25 -9.83 -13.81 -0.95
CA ILE A 25 -8.98 -12.90 -1.75
C ILE A 25 -9.23 -13.04 -3.25
N MET A 26 -9.34 -14.27 -3.77
CA MET A 26 -9.61 -14.48 -5.20
C MET A 26 -10.98 -13.95 -5.58
N ALA A 27 -12.03 -14.23 -4.79
CA ALA A 27 -13.37 -13.71 -5.05
C ALA A 27 -13.41 -12.17 -5.03
N ALA A 28 -12.68 -11.53 -4.09
CA ALA A 28 -12.53 -10.08 -4.05
C ALA A 28 -11.87 -9.51 -5.32
N THR A 29 -10.88 -10.21 -5.87
CA THR A 29 -10.21 -9.76 -7.10
C THR A 29 -11.15 -9.73 -8.30
N TYR A 30 -12.05 -10.72 -8.41
CA TYR A 30 -13.06 -10.75 -9.47
C TYR A 30 -14.19 -9.76 -9.21
N LYS A 31 -14.71 -9.68 -7.97
CA LYS A 31 -15.83 -8.80 -7.58
C LYS A 31 -15.50 -7.32 -7.78
N TYR A 32 -14.33 -6.90 -7.33
CA TYR A 32 -13.93 -5.48 -7.34
C TYR A 32 -12.99 -5.12 -8.50
N GLY A 33 -12.55 -6.10 -9.29
CA GLY A 33 -11.58 -5.88 -10.38
C GLY A 33 -10.19 -5.45 -9.90
N ILE A 34 -9.84 -5.77 -8.64
CA ILE A 34 -8.58 -5.36 -8.00
C ILE A 34 -7.58 -6.53 -8.04
N SER A 35 -6.32 -6.28 -8.38
CA SER A 35 -5.30 -7.32 -8.33
C SER A 35 -4.98 -7.76 -6.90
N LYS A 36 -4.62 -9.04 -6.72
CA LYS A 36 -4.18 -9.58 -5.42
C LYS A 36 -3.03 -8.76 -4.81
N THR A 37 -2.08 -8.34 -5.64
CA THR A 37 -0.93 -7.53 -5.21
C THR A 37 -1.35 -6.16 -4.68
N THR A 38 -2.41 -5.56 -5.25
CA THR A 38 -2.96 -4.28 -4.78
C THR A 38 -3.63 -4.46 -3.42
N LEU A 39 -4.42 -5.51 -3.23
CA LEU A 39 -5.06 -5.82 -1.94
C LEU A 39 -4.02 -6.01 -0.83
N VAL A 40 -2.94 -6.76 -1.11
CA VAL A 40 -1.83 -6.94 -0.15
C VAL A 40 -1.16 -5.61 0.18
N LYS A 41 -0.92 -4.75 -0.83
CA LYS A 41 -0.35 -3.41 -0.59
C LYS A 41 -1.27 -2.53 0.25
N TRP A 42 -2.58 -2.57 0.04
CA TRP A 42 -3.53 -1.81 0.84
C TRP A 42 -3.54 -2.28 2.29
N ARG A 43 -3.64 -3.59 2.54
CA ARG A 43 -3.55 -4.15 3.90
C ARG A 43 -2.28 -3.68 4.61
N ARG A 44 -1.13 -3.85 3.97
CA ARG A 44 0.15 -3.45 4.54
C ARG A 44 0.19 -1.95 4.88
N ARG A 45 -0.29 -1.09 3.97
CA ARG A 45 -0.32 0.36 4.22
C ARG A 45 -1.27 0.71 5.36
N TYR A 46 -2.38 0.00 5.49
CA TYR A 46 -3.32 0.19 6.58
C TYR A 46 -2.70 -0.24 7.92
N GLU A 47 -1.99 -1.37 7.97
CA GLU A 47 -1.28 -1.84 9.17
C GLU A 47 -0.22 -0.82 9.65
N VAL A 48 0.47 -0.15 8.73
CA VAL A 48 1.56 0.79 9.06
C VAL A 48 1.06 2.21 9.32
N TYR A 49 0.12 2.70 8.50
CA TYR A 49 -0.27 4.11 8.44
C TYR A 49 -1.74 4.36 8.77
N GLY A 50 -2.51 3.36 9.18
CA GLY A 50 -3.94 3.51 9.42
C GLY A 50 -4.73 3.86 8.15
N ILE A 51 -5.84 4.57 8.32
CA ILE A 51 -6.75 4.90 7.21
C ILE A 51 -6.10 5.86 6.20
N GLU A 52 -5.17 6.70 6.65
CA GLU A 52 -4.36 7.60 5.82
C GLU A 52 -3.53 6.82 4.78
N GLY A 53 -3.11 5.60 5.14
CA GLY A 53 -2.43 4.67 4.22
C GLY A 53 -3.26 4.23 3.02
N LEU A 54 -4.59 4.38 3.10
CA LEU A 54 -5.55 3.99 2.07
C LEU A 54 -6.04 5.18 1.23
N GLU A 55 -5.68 6.42 1.57
CA GLU A 55 -6.11 7.59 0.82
C GLU A 55 -5.69 7.58 -0.64
N VAL A 56 -6.53 8.15 -1.50
CA VAL A 56 -6.19 8.42 -2.89
C VAL A 56 -5.11 9.50 -2.92
N GLN A 57 -3.88 9.10 -3.17
CA GLN A 57 -2.77 10.03 -3.33
C GLN A 57 -2.91 10.75 -4.68
N LYS A 58 -3.15 12.06 -4.65
CA LYS A 58 -3.13 12.89 -5.86
C LYS A 58 -1.68 13.25 -6.19
N GLY A 59 -1.06 12.47 -7.08
CA GLY A 59 0.30 12.70 -7.57
C GLY A 59 1.39 11.93 -6.82
N ASN A 60 2.65 12.23 -7.17
CA ASN A 60 3.82 11.61 -6.56
C ASN A 60 4.11 12.22 -5.19
N ARG A 61 4.50 11.38 -4.22
CA ARG A 61 5.06 11.88 -2.96
C ARG A 61 6.39 12.58 -3.24
N THR A 62 6.53 13.82 -2.77
CA THR A 62 7.82 14.52 -2.75
C THR A 62 8.56 14.09 -1.50
N TYR A 63 9.63 13.31 -1.67
CA TYR A 63 10.55 12.99 -0.57
C TYR A 63 11.57 14.12 -0.43
N SER A 64 11.90 14.46 0.82
CA SER A 64 12.93 15.47 1.11
C SER A 64 14.30 15.01 0.59
N VAL A 65 15.19 15.97 0.33
CA VAL A 65 16.55 15.67 -0.15
C VAL A 65 17.30 14.84 0.88
N GLU A 66 17.11 15.16 2.16
CA GLU A 66 17.71 14.47 3.30
C GLU A 66 17.28 13.00 3.35
N LEU A 67 15.99 12.71 3.17
CA LEU A 67 15.47 11.34 3.19
C LEU A 67 16.03 10.52 2.01
N LYS A 68 16.09 11.11 0.82
CA LYS A 68 16.67 10.45 -0.36
C LYS A 68 18.16 10.16 -0.15
N LEU A 69 18.91 11.11 0.41
CA LEU A 69 20.32 10.93 0.72
C LEU A 69 20.53 9.83 1.76
N GLN A 70 19.69 9.76 2.79
CA GLN A 70 19.79 8.71 3.81
C GLN A 70 19.55 7.33 3.20
N ALA A 71 18.52 7.17 2.35
CA ALA A 71 18.25 5.89 1.69
C ALA A 71 19.42 5.41 0.81
N VAL A 72 20.13 6.32 0.15
CA VAL A 72 21.33 5.98 -0.64
C VAL A 72 22.48 5.53 0.27
N LYS A 73 22.69 6.22 1.39
CA LYS A 73 23.73 5.83 2.38
C LYS A 73 23.46 4.46 2.98
N ASP A 74 22.23 4.24 3.48
CA ASP A 74 21.81 2.96 4.08
C ASP A 74 22.06 1.77 3.11
N TYR A 75 21.89 1.99 1.80
CA TYR A 75 22.15 0.98 0.78
C TYR A 75 23.66 0.75 0.52
N LEU A 76 24.44 1.83 0.44
CA LEU A 76 25.88 1.76 0.14
C LEU A 76 26.70 1.22 1.31
N GLU A 77 26.29 1.53 2.54
CA GLU A 77 26.95 1.05 3.76
C GLU A 77 26.66 -0.44 4.02
N GLY A 78 25.68 -1.02 3.30
CA GLY A 78 25.33 -2.45 3.37
C GLY A 78 24.63 -2.84 4.67
N GLU A 79 24.26 -1.87 5.51
CA GLU A 79 23.56 -2.10 6.77
C GLU A 79 22.13 -2.57 6.56
N LEU A 80 21.51 -2.16 5.45
CA LEU A 80 20.13 -2.53 5.10
C LEU A 80 20.06 -3.03 3.66
N SER A 81 19.30 -4.11 3.46
CA SER A 81 18.88 -4.53 2.13
C SER A 81 17.92 -3.50 1.52
N GLN A 82 17.83 -3.48 0.18
CA GLN A 82 16.88 -2.63 -0.53
C GLN A 82 15.44 -2.77 -0.01
N TYR A 83 15.02 -4.00 0.34
CA TYR A 83 13.68 -4.23 0.91
C TYR A 83 13.50 -3.55 2.26
N GLN A 84 14.50 -3.65 3.15
CA GLN A 84 14.44 -2.98 4.45
C GLN A 84 14.43 -1.46 4.31
N ILE A 85 15.14 -0.90 3.33
CA ILE A 85 15.15 0.54 3.07
C ILE A 85 13.79 1.04 2.56
N ILE A 86 13.12 0.26 1.70
CA ILE A 86 11.79 0.60 1.18
C ILE A 86 10.72 0.54 2.26
N ASP A 87 10.93 -0.30 3.27
CA ASP A 87 9.95 -0.64 4.30
C ASP A 87 10.09 0.18 5.59
N LYS A 88 11.17 0.96 5.71
CA LYS A 88 11.48 1.89 6.81
C LYS A 88 10.69 3.18 6.68
#